data_AF-G5SW53-F1
#
_entry.id   AF-G5SW53-F1
#
_cell.length_a   1.000
_cell.length_b   1.000
_cell.length_c   1.000
_cell.angle_alpha   90.00
_cell.angle_beta   90.00
_cell.angle_gamma   90.00
#
_symmetry.space_group_name_H-M   'P 1'
#
loop_
_entity.id
_entity.type
_entity.pdbx_description
1 polymer ?
#
loop_
_entity_poly.entity_id
_entity_poly.type
_entity_poly.pdbx_seq_one_letter_code
_entity_poly.pdbx_strand_id
1 'polypeptide(L)'
;MLKRALLNIYSKDFHPATDIEVNLFGEIWAKMNEAARKGFSKSKAADPDDDFRNAILRNNAVFSAFKVHRMQNDMARLLLDSDGNLKPFEQWRKEVMPIASHQVGTWLRTEYDTAVIRAHQAADWRQFEREKDILPNLRWMPSTSVHPGADHKRFWGTVRPIDDSFWNEHRPGDRWNCKCGLSSTDDPATPVPSSTDKDNPQPGLENNPGKDAKLFSDKHPYQKEAHKGSKKAVDRLTARIDEMIAEMPDNLTGEEKMAIAKNNLEIEKALKITKGKPMDVDKADKQNANPKFTEKFISDPKGAYIDRRTKERFSLNPNYNEQYSVNCQTCAPAYALRLRGFGVTAKGKTPGSKLEYLSNGRAFEVWKNIDGTPAKHTSINDWLADKGYKKMTSKRYMEFFNEVCKDEGVYELSIGWKSGGGHATILQRFKNGELKYIEPQKDNSKGSKDEWKDVKYLCDNGASSSHRCRGIMRIDNKLFDISFVSIFDK
;
A
#
# COMPACT_ATOMS: atom_id res chain seq x y z
N MET A 1 -14.11 0.49 -9.95
CA MET A 1 -13.85 1.23 -8.70
C MET A 1 -14.88 2.33 -8.48
N LEU A 2 -15.04 3.28 -9.41
CA LEU A 2 -16.12 4.28 -9.36
C LEU A 2 -17.51 3.63 -9.12
N LYS A 3 -17.83 2.55 -9.83
CA LYS A 3 -19.06 1.76 -9.59
C LYS A 3 -19.23 1.35 -8.11
N ARG A 4 -18.17 0.91 -7.44
CA ARG A 4 -18.21 0.48 -6.03
C ARG A 4 -18.39 1.68 -5.10
N ALA A 5 -17.70 2.79 -5.35
CA ALA A 5 -17.88 4.02 -4.59
C ALA A 5 -19.31 4.56 -4.73
N LEU A 6 -19.86 4.58 -5.94
CA LEU A 6 -21.25 4.97 -6.21
C LEU A 6 -22.25 4.07 -5.47
N LEU A 7 -22.04 2.75 -5.49
CA LEU A 7 -22.87 1.82 -4.72
C LEU A 7 -22.81 2.10 -3.23
N ASN A 8 -21.62 2.34 -2.66
CA ASN A 8 -21.46 2.64 -1.24
C ASN A 8 -22.14 3.95 -0.81
N ILE A 9 -22.09 4.98 -1.67
CA ILE A 9 -22.78 6.26 -1.42
C ILE A 9 -24.30 6.04 -1.45
N TYR A 10 -24.79 5.28 -2.44
CA TYR A 10 -26.21 5.00 -2.60
C TYR A 10 -26.78 4.10 -1.49
N SER A 11 -26.06 3.05 -1.09
CA SER A 11 -26.44 2.15 -0.01
C SER A 11 -26.34 2.79 1.38
N LYS A 12 -25.73 3.98 1.48
CA LYS A 12 -25.45 4.67 2.75
C LYS A 12 -24.62 3.81 3.72
N ASP A 13 -23.70 3.00 3.17
CA ASP A 13 -22.77 2.15 3.96
C ASP A 13 -21.77 2.96 4.82
N PHE A 14 -21.75 4.29 4.67
CA PHE A 14 -20.98 5.25 5.44
C PHE A 14 -21.72 6.59 5.44
N HIS A 15 -21.34 7.53 6.33
CA HIS A 15 -21.99 8.84 6.40
C HIS A 15 -21.18 9.91 5.63
N PRO A 16 -21.64 10.38 4.43
CA PRO A 16 -20.83 11.22 3.56
C PRO A 16 -20.38 12.55 4.18
N ALA A 17 -21.13 13.12 5.12
CA ALA A 17 -20.72 14.39 5.73
C ALA A 17 -19.57 14.24 6.75
N THR A 18 -19.46 13.08 7.39
CA THR A 18 -18.55 12.87 8.53
C THR A 18 -17.43 11.89 8.22
N ASP A 19 -17.54 11.13 7.13
CA ASP A 19 -16.60 10.07 6.75
C ASP A 19 -16.07 10.30 5.34
N ILE A 20 -15.12 9.47 4.90
CA ILE A 20 -14.50 9.54 3.56
C ILE A 20 -14.69 8.20 2.87
N GLU A 21 -15.09 8.20 1.60
CA GLU A 21 -15.20 6.97 0.80
C GLU A 21 -13.81 6.38 0.53
N VAL A 22 -13.44 5.37 1.34
CA VAL A 22 -12.09 4.78 1.39
C VAL A 22 -11.57 4.30 0.03
N ASN A 23 -12.40 3.70 -0.83
CA ASN A 23 -11.90 3.17 -2.10
C ASN A 23 -11.49 4.31 -3.04
N LEU A 24 -12.35 5.31 -3.16
CA LEU A 24 -12.12 6.48 -3.98
C LEU A 24 -10.94 7.32 -3.47
N PHE A 25 -10.84 7.46 -2.15
CA PHE A 25 -9.69 8.06 -1.49
C PHE A 25 -8.39 7.32 -1.82
N GLY A 26 -8.39 6.01 -1.66
CA GLY A 26 -7.23 5.17 -1.95
C GLY A 26 -6.73 5.32 -3.38
N GLU A 27 -7.63 5.38 -4.35
CA GLU A 27 -7.30 5.52 -5.77
C GLU A 27 -6.75 6.90 -6.13
N ILE A 28 -7.41 7.97 -5.65
CA ILE A 28 -6.94 9.34 -5.90
C ILE A 28 -5.58 9.54 -5.25
N TRP A 29 -5.40 9.07 -4.01
CA TRP A 29 -4.12 9.15 -3.32
C TRP A 29 -3.01 8.38 -4.04
N ALA A 30 -3.30 7.16 -4.52
CA ALA A 30 -2.34 6.40 -5.31
C ALA A 30 -1.92 7.14 -6.60
N LYS A 31 -2.86 7.79 -7.29
CA LYS A 31 -2.56 8.58 -8.49
C LYS A 31 -1.75 9.84 -8.19
N MET A 32 -2.03 10.53 -7.09
CA MET A 32 -1.21 11.68 -6.66
C MET A 32 0.20 11.24 -6.26
N ASN A 33 0.36 10.09 -5.59
CA ASN A 33 1.68 9.54 -5.26
C ASN A 33 2.44 9.08 -6.52
N GLU A 34 1.76 8.49 -7.50
CA GLU A 34 2.35 8.20 -8.81
C GLU A 34 2.86 9.48 -9.50
N ALA A 35 2.07 10.55 -9.48
CA ALA A 35 2.48 11.85 -10.01
C ALA A 35 3.72 12.40 -9.29
N ALA A 36 3.75 12.35 -7.96
CA ALA A 36 4.87 12.81 -7.16
C ALA A 36 6.16 12.04 -7.50
N ARG A 37 6.12 10.70 -7.52
CA ARG A 37 7.27 9.85 -7.90
C ARG A 37 7.79 10.19 -9.29
N LYS A 38 6.89 10.34 -10.26
CA LYS A 38 7.24 10.72 -11.64
C LYS A 38 7.83 12.13 -11.73
N GLY A 39 7.41 13.04 -10.86
CA GLY A 39 8.01 14.38 -10.74
C GLY A 39 9.43 14.30 -10.17
N PHE A 40 9.61 13.62 -9.04
CA PHE A 40 10.92 13.43 -8.43
C PHE A 40 11.92 12.75 -9.36
N SER A 41 11.50 11.71 -10.10
CA SER A 41 12.37 10.99 -11.04
C SER A 41 12.81 11.82 -12.25
N LYS A 42 12.20 12.99 -12.50
CA LYS A 42 12.60 13.91 -13.57
C LYS A 42 13.59 14.97 -13.11
N SER A 43 13.68 15.21 -11.80
CA SER A 43 14.66 16.13 -11.25
C SER A 43 16.06 15.59 -11.47
N LYS A 44 16.99 16.49 -11.77
CA LYS A 44 18.42 16.19 -11.80
C LYS A 44 19.08 16.37 -10.43
N ALA A 45 18.34 16.90 -9.45
CA ALA A 45 18.81 17.07 -8.09
C ALA A 45 19.25 15.73 -7.49
N ALA A 46 20.32 15.76 -6.69
CA ALA A 46 20.56 14.69 -5.73
C ALA A 46 19.29 14.46 -4.93
N ASP A 47 18.95 13.19 -4.76
CA ASP A 47 17.67 12.71 -4.27
C ASP A 47 17.18 13.54 -3.07
N PRO A 48 15.99 14.21 -3.12
CA PRO A 48 15.45 14.84 -1.92
C PRO A 48 15.36 13.79 -0.80
N ASP A 49 15.69 14.20 0.42
CA ASP A 49 15.69 13.32 1.57
C ASP A 49 14.35 12.57 1.72
N ASP A 50 14.41 11.34 2.22
CA ASP A 50 13.24 10.45 2.32
C ASP A 50 12.13 11.08 3.16
N ASP A 51 12.47 11.88 4.17
CA ASP A 51 11.51 12.58 5.02
C ASP A 51 10.68 13.60 4.22
N PHE A 52 11.32 14.39 3.35
CA PHE A 52 10.64 15.33 2.46
C PHE A 52 9.74 14.61 1.45
N ARG A 53 10.21 13.49 0.86
CA ARG A 53 9.38 12.66 -0.03
C ARG A 53 8.16 12.12 0.72
N ASN A 54 8.37 11.57 1.91
CA ASN A 54 7.31 11.03 2.75
C ASN A 54 6.30 12.13 3.14
N ALA A 55 6.76 13.34 3.45
CA ALA A 55 5.89 14.48 3.72
C ALA A 55 5.02 14.85 2.52
N ILE A 56 5.57 14.87 1.29
CA ILE A 56 4.77 15.09 0.07
C ILE A 56 3.71 14.00 -0.11
N LEU A 57 4.10 12.72 0.00
CA LEU A 57 3.16 11.60 -0.15
C LEU A 57 2.07 11.63 0.93
N ARG A 58 2.40 12.06 2.16
CA ARG A 58 1.44 12.23 3.25
C ARG A 58 0.50 13.41 3.04
N ASN A 59 0.99 14.53 2.48
CA ASN A 59 0.17 15.69 2.12
C ASN A 59 -0.74 15.40 0.91
N ASN A 60 -0.31 14.55 -0.02
CA ASN A 60 -1.18 14.03 -1.08
C ASN A 60 -2.39 13.27 -0.51
N ALA A 61 -2.25 12.59 0.63
CA ALA A 61 -3.37 11.96 1.32
C ALA A 61 -4.40 13.02 1.77
N VAL A 62 -3.94 14.12 2.38
CA VAL A 62 -4.80 15.23 2.82
C VAL A 62 -5.57 15.82 1.64
N PHE A 63 -4.87 16.17 0.55
CA PHE A 63 -5.49 16.69 -0.68
C PHE A 63 -6.54 15.72 -1.23
N SER A 64 -6.19 14.45 -1.32
CA SER A 64 -7.08 13.40 -1.85
C SER A 64 -8.33 13.25 -0.98
N ALA A 65 -8.20 13.30 0.35
CA ALA A 65 -9.33 13.20 1.27
C ALA A 65 -10.30 14.38 1.12
N PHE A 66 -9.81 15.61 0.99
CA PHE A 66 -10.66 16.77 0.73
C PHE A 66 -11.37 16.69 -0.63
N LYS A 67 -10.66 16.28 -1.69
CA LYS A 67 -11.26 16.05 -3.02
C LYS A 67 -12.40 15.04 -2.95
N VAL A 68 -12.17 13.91 -2.28
CA VAL A 68 -13.16 12.83 -2.11
C VAL A 68 -14.34 13.33 -1.29
N HIS A 69 -14.11 14.03 -0.18
CA HIS A 69 -15.17 14.58 0.65
C HIS A 69 -16.07 15.55 -0.12
N ARG A 70 -15.47 16.45 -0.91
CA ARG A 70 -16.24 17.35 -1.78
C ARG A 70 -17.10 16.56 -2.76
N MET A 71 -16.47 15.67 -3.52
CA MET A 71 -17.15 14.90 -4.56
C MET A 71 -18.27 14.01 -4.01
N GLN A 72 -18.02 13.24 -2.95
CA GLN A 72 -19.01 12.32 -2.41
C GLN A 72 -20.24 13.05 -1.85
N ASN A 73 -20.06 14.24 -1.27
CA ASN A 73 -21.18 15.04 -0.74
C ASN A 73 -21.97 15.72 -1.87
N ASP A 74 -21.30 16.19 -2.91
CA ASP A 74 -21.95 16.70 -4.12
C ASP A 74 -22.84 15.61 -4.76
N MET A 75 -22.39 14.36 -4.76
CA MET A 75 -23.18 13.20 -5.22
C MET A 75 -24.30 12.81 -4.25
N ALA A 76 -24.01 12.80 -2.94
CA ALA A 76 -24.97 12.39 -1.90
C ALA A 76 -26.18 13.33 -1.83
N ARG A 77 -26.01 14.62 -2.13
CA ARG A 77 -27.12 15.60 -2.20
C ARG A 77 -28.17 15.27 -3.25
N LEU A 78 -27.81 14.48 -4.26
CA LEU A 78 -28.74 14.09 -5.32
C LEU A 78 -29.52 12.82 -4.98
N LEU A 79 -29.27 12.17 -3.84
CA LEU A 79 -29.91 10.89 -3.47
C LEU A 79 -31.43 10.98 -3.33
N LEU A 80 -31.94 12.11 -2.83
CA LEU A 80 -33.36 12.28 -2.54
C LEU A 80 -34.04 13.10 -3.64
N ASP A 81 -35.30 12.79 -3.92
CA ASP A 81 -36.18 13.63 -4.74
C ASP A 81 -36.76 14.80 -3.92
N SER A 82 -37.63 15.60 -4.54
CA SER A 82 -38.29 16.75 -3.91
C SER A 82 -39.15 16.38 -2.71
N ASP A 83 -39.63 15.15 -2.65
CA ASP A 83 -40.52 14.65 -1.61
C ASP A 83 -39.72 13.97 -0.48
N GLY A 84 -38.40 13.93 -0.60
CA GLY A 84 -37.49 13.31 0.37
C GLY A 84 -37.33 11.80 0.21
N ASN A 85 -37.87 11.21 -0.87
CA ASN A 85 -37.75 9.78 -1.13
C ASN A 85 -36.43 9.44 -1.82
N LEU A 86 -35.89 8.25 -1.55
CA LEU A 86 -34.68 7.77 -2.21
C LEU A 86 -34.96 7.51 -3.70
N LYS A 87 -34.25 8.20 -4.59
CA LYS A 87 -34.36 7.98 -6.04
C LYS A 87 -33.92 6.56 -6.41
N PRO A 88 -34.49 5.95 -7.46
CA PRO A 88 -33.96 4.70 -8.03
C PRO A 88 -32.49 4.82 -8.42
N PHE A 89 -31.70 3.76 -8.20
CA PHE A 89 -30.25 3.78 -8.42
C PHE A 89 -29.85 4.24 -9.83
N GLU A 90 -30.55 3.75 -10.87
CA GLU A 90 -30.23 4.11 -12.26
C GLU A 90 -30.46 5.60 -12.54
N GLN A 91 -31.52 6.18 -11.96
CA GLN A 91 -31.81 7.60 -12.08
C GLN A 91 -30.74 8.42 -11.36
N TRP A 92 -30.48 8.13 -10.07
CA TRP A 92 -29.46 8.82 -9.28
C TRP A 92 -28.08 8.73 -9.95
N ARG A 93 -27.70 7.53 -10.43
CA ARG A 93 -26.44 7.32 -11.14
C ARG A 93 -26.32 8.27 -12.33
N LYS A 94 -27.36 8.36 -13.17
CA LYS A 94 -27.37 9.24 -14.35
C LYS A 94 -27.15 10.72 -13.95
N GLU A 95 -27.76 11.17 -12.86
CA GLU A 95 -27.65 12.55 -12.38
C GLU A 95 -26.27 12.87 -11.79
N VAL A 96 -25.61 11.91 -11.11
CA VAL A 96 -24.27 12.12 -10.53
C VAL A 96 -23.13 11.89 -11.52
N MET A 97 -23.36 11.21 -12.65
CA MET A 97 -22.29 10.90 -13.62
C MET A 97 -21.56 12.15 -14.14
N PRO A 98 -22.21 13.29 -14.45
CA PRO A 98 -21.50 14.52 -14.80
C PRO A 98 -20.55 15.01 -13.69
N ILE A 99 -20.94 14.89 -12.41
CA ILE A 99 -20.07 15.25 -11.29
C ILE A 99 -18.85 14.30 -11.26
N ALA A 100 -19.11 12.98 -11.34
CA ALA A 100 -18.06 11.98 -11.33
C ALA A 100 -17.07 12.18 -12.48
N SER A 101 -17.57 12.31 -13.72
CA SER A 101 -16.74 12.37 -14.92
C SER A 101 -15.84 13.61 -14.95
N HIS A 102 -16.31 14.75 -14.44
CA HIS A 102 -15.46 15.94 -14.32
C HIS A 102 -14.39 15.74 -13.24
N GLN A 103 -14.80 15.31 -12.04
CA GLN A 103 -13.92 15.19 -10.88
C GLN A 103 -12.83 14.12 -11.04
N VAL A 104 -13.17 12.93 -11.56
CA VAL A 104 -12.21 11.83 -11.78
C VAL A 104 -11.74 11.69 -13.23
N GLY A 105 -12.18 12.58 -14.12
CA GLY A 105 -11.72 12.67 -15.51
C GLY A 105 -10.87 13.91 -15.72
N THR A 106 -11.47 14.97 -16.26
CA THR A 106 -10.74 16.18 -16.68
C THR A 106 -9.98 16.85 -15.54
N TRP A 107 -10.59 17.02 -14.36
CA TRP A 107 -9.93 17.70 -13.23
C TRP A 107 -8.80 16.85 -12.67
N LEU A 108 -9.02 15.55 -12.44
CA LEU A 108 -7.97 14.65 -11.96
C LEU A 108 -6.77 14.58 -12.91
N ARG A 109 -6.99 14.67 -14.23
CA ARG A 109 -5.90 14.75 -15.20
C ARG A 109 -5.07 16.01 -15.03
N THR A 110 -5.73 17.17 -14.95
CA THR A 110 -5.04 18.46 -14.73
C THR A 110 -4.28 18.48 -13.41
N GLU A 111 -4.90 17.96 -12.35
CA GLU A 111 -4.26 17.82 -11.03
C GLU A 111 -3.05 16.89 -11.08
N TYR A 112 -3.17 15.73 -11.72
CA TYR A 112 -2.05 14.79 -11.88
C TYR A 112 -0.89 15.44 -12.64
N ASP A 113 -1.15 16.07 -13.79
CA ASP A 113 -0.10 16.70 -14.60
C ASP A 113 0.57 17.86 -13.85
N THR A 114 -0.21 18.64 -13.10
CA THR A 114 0.31 19.72 -12.24
C THR A 114 1.12 19.14 -11.07
N ALA A 115 0.67 18.06 -10.43
CA ALA A 115 1.39 17.39 -9.36
C ALA A 115 2.74 16.84 -9.83
N VAL A 116 2.83 16.26 -11.02
CA VAL A 116 4.11 15.82 -11.63
C VAL A 116 5.07 17.01 -11.75
N ILE A 117 4.60 18.12 -12.30
CA ILE A 117 5.43 19.31 -12.51
C ILE A 117 5.89 19.90 -11.17
N ARG A 118 4.97 20.04 -10.21
CA ARG A 118 5.26 20.64 -8.91
C ARG A 118 6.15 19.77 -8.04
N ALA A 119 6.01 18.44 -8.10
CA ALA A 119 6.91 17.53 -7.38
C ALA A 119 8.34 17.60 -7.94
N HIS A 120 8.49 17.71 -9.26
CA HIS A 120 9.78 17.97 -9.89
C HIS A 120 10.40 19.30 -9.39
N GLN A 121 9.63 20.39 -9.47
CA GLN A 121 10.12 21.71 -9.04
C GLN A 121 10.38 21.79 -7.53
N ALA A 122 9.65 21.02 -6.72
CA ALA A 122 9.89 20.92 -5.28
C ALA A 122 11.25 20.27 -4.99
N ALA A 123 11.60 19.20 -5.72
CA ALA A 123 12.92 18.58 -5.62
C ALA A 123 14.03 19.53 -6.06
N ASP A 124 13.84 20.25 -7.17
CA ASP A 124 14.77 21.28 -7.64
C ASP A 124 14.95 22.39 -6.58
N TRP A 125 13.86 22.82 -5.93
CA TRP A 125 13.93 23.83 -4.86
C TRP A 125 14.80 23.36 -3.69
N ARG A 126 14.68 22.09 -3.28
CA ARG A 126 15.54 21.52 -2.22
C ARG A 126 17.01 21.53 -2.62
N GLN A 127 17.31 21.35 -3.91
CA GLN A 127 18.67 21.52 -4.42
C GLN A 127 19.12 22.97 -4.35
N PHE A 128 18.30 23.92 -4.79
CA PHE A 128 18.64 25.34 -4.73
C PHE A 128 18.98 25.79 -3.32
N GLU A 129 18.21 25.38 -2.32
CA GLU A 129 18.48 25.68 -0.91
C GLU A 129 19.83 25.11 -0.41
N ARG A 130 20.25 23.94 -0.93
CA ARG A 130 21.53 23.32 -0.55
C ARG A 130 22.74 24.01 -1.15
N GLU A 131 22.58 24.63 -2.32
CA GLU A 131 23.66 25.23 -3.10
C GLU A 131 23.69 26.77 -2.98
N LYS A 132 22.82 27.35 -2.13
CA LYS A 132 22.61 28.80 -2.06
C LYS A 132 23.81 29.61 -1.57
N ASP A 133 24.78 28.96 -0.96
CA ASP A 133 26.06 29.56 -0.56
C ASP A 133 26.96 29.85 -1.77
N ILE A 134 26.81 29.08 -2.86
CA ILE A 134 27.57 29.24 -4.11
C ILE A 134 26.72 29.93 -5.19
N LEU A 135 25.45 29.53 -5.32
CA LEU A 135 24.50 30.03 -6.32
C LEU A 135 23.28 30.64 -5.61
N PRO A 136 23.40 31.86 -5.03
CA PRO A 136 22.40 32.43 -4.13
C PRO A 136 21.10 32.88 -4.82
N ASN A 137 21.12 33.00 -6.15
CA ASN A 137 20.01 33.54 -6.92
C ASN A 137 19.36 32.48 -7.82
N LEU A 138 18.09 32.70 -8.15
CA LEU A 138 17.35 31.93 -9.14
C LEU A 138 17.03 32.79 -10.34
N ARG A 139 17.11 32.21 -11.53
CA ARG A 139 16.67 32.81 -12.79
C ARG A 139 15.39 32.14 -13.26
N TRP A 140 14.39 32.96 -13.64
CA TRP A 140 13.18 32.44 -14.27
C TRP A 140 13.44 32.02 -15.71
N MET A 141 13.33 30.71 -15.99
CA MET A 141 13.58 30.15 -17.32
C MET A 141 12.32 30.12 -18.20
N PRO A 142 12.45 30.32 -19.51
CA PRO A 142 11.35 30.19 -20.46
C PRO A 142 10.60 28.86 -20.34
N SER A 143 9.31 28.88 -20.66
CA SER A 143 8.46 27.68 -20.66
C SER A 143 8.82 26.75 -21.83
N THR A 144 8.77 25.44 -21.59
CA THR A 144 8.85 24.42 -22.65
C THR A 144 7.49 24.12 -23.31
N SER A 145 6.44 24.88 -22.98
CA SER A 145 5.14 24.77 -23.64
C SER A 145 5.20 25.24 -25.10
N VAL A 146 4.48 24.55 -25.99
CA VAL A 146 4.29 24.98 -27.39
C VAL A 146 3.53 26.31 -27.47
N HIS A 147 2.59 26.52 -26.53
CA HIS A 147 1.82 27.77 -26.40
C HIS A 147 2.02 28.35 -25.01
N PRO A 148 3.12 29.08 -24.77
CA PRO A 148 3.38 29.70 -23.47
C PRO A 148 2.47 30.90 -23.24
N GLY A 149 1.85 30.95 -22.05
CA GLY A 149 1.02 32.07 -21.61
C GLY A 149 1.79 33.39 -21.59
N ALA A 150 1.17 34.46 -22.10
CA ALA A 150 1.79 35.78 -22.17
C ALA A 150 2.01 36.41 -20.79
N ASP A 151 1.20 36.02 -19.81
CA ASP A 151 1.27 36.46 -18.41
C ASP A 151 2.63 36.16 -17.76
N HIS A 152 3.27 35.03 -18.11
CA HIS A 152 4.57 34.69 -17.54
C HIS A 152 5.78 35.15 -18.37
N LYS A 153 5.59 35.43 -19.66
CA LYS A 153 6.71 35.78 -20.57
C LYS A 153 7.51 36.98 -20.08
N ARG A 154 6.84 37.97 -19.51
CA ARG A 154 7.47 39.19 -19.00
C ARG A 154 8.37 38.98 -17.79
N PHE A 155 8.23 37.84 -17.09
CA PHE A 155 9.09 37.50 -15.96
C PHE A 155 10.31 36.67 -16.36
N TRP A 156 10.38 36.15 -17.60
CA TRP A 156 11.51 35.35 -18.04
C TRP A 156 12.82 36.16 -17.98
N GLY A 157 13.87 35.54 -17.47
CA GLY A 157 15.16 36.18 -17.24
C GLY A 157 15.25 36.97 -15.93
N THR A 158 14.15 37.14 -15.18
CA THR A 158 14.20 37.77 -13.85
C THR A 158 15.10 36.94 -12.93
N VAL A 159 16.09 37.59 -12.31
CA VAL A 159 17.01 36.98 -11.34
C VAL A 159 16.74 37.57 -9.97
N ARG A 160 16.44 36.75 -8.96
CA ARG A 160 16.24 37.18 -7.56
C ARG A 160 16.88 36.18 -6.58
N PRO A 161 17.28 36.62 -5.38
CA PRO A 161 17.71 35.70 -4.32
C PRO A 161 16.70 34.58 -4.05
N ILE A 162 17.16 33.38 -3.69
CA ILE A 162 16.29 32.22 -3.40
C ILE A 162 15.22 32.56 -2.33
N ASP A 163 15.60 33.36 -1.34
CA ASP A 163 14.74 33.76 -0.22
C ASP A 163 13.88 35.02 -0.48
N ASP A 164 13.90 35.54 -1.72
CA ASP A 164 13.11 36.72 -2.09
C ASP A 164 11.60 36.44 -2.11
N SER A 165 10.81 37.40 -1.60
CA SER A 165 9.35 37.27 -1.54
C SER A 165 8.69 37.18 -2.92
N PHE A 166 9.34 37.68 -3.98
CA PHE A 166 8.92 37.54 -5.36
C PHE A 166 8.58 36.08 -5.72
N TRP A 167 9.36 35.12 -5.23
CA TRP A 167 9.09 33.73 -5.53
C TRP A 167 7.83 33.21 -4.86
N ASN A 168 7.46 33.70 -3.67
CA ASN A 168 6.25 33.25 -2.97
C ASN A 168 4.97 33.62 -3.74
N GLU A 169 5.02 34.66 -4.58
CA GLU A 169 3.88 35.13 -5.37
C GLU A 169 3.77 34.46 -6.75
N HIS A 170 4.81 33.75 -7.19
CA HIS A 170 4.90 33.28 -8.58
C HIS A 170 5.42 31.84 -8.76
N ARG A 171 6.21 31.31 -7.82
CA ARG A 171 6.97 30.07 -8.02
C ARG A 171 6.98 29.16 -6.78
N PRO A 172 7.14 27.83 -6.97
CA PRO A 172 7.27 27.08 -8.21
C PRO A 172 5.90 26.66 -8.78
N GLY A 173 5.34 27.50 -9.66
CA GLY A 173 4.07 27.25 -10.34
C GLY A 173 2.89 27.94 -9.66
N ASP A 174 2.45 29.03 -10.24
CA ASP A 174 1.27 29.83 -9.86
C ASP A 174 0.13 29.68 -10.89
N ARG A 175 0.32 28.82 -11.91
CA ARG A 175 -0.68 28.42 -12.92
C ARG A 175 -0.74 26.91 -13.07
N TRP A 176 -1.94 26.38 -13.28
CA TRP A 176 -2.14 24.96 -13.59
C TRP A 176 -1.33 24.57 -14.83
N ASN A 177 -0.59 23.47 -14.75
CA ASN A 177 0.28 22.94 -15.81
C ASN A 177 1.37 23.91 -16.34
N CYS A 178 1.79 24.91 -15.55
CA CYS A 178 2.88 25.80 -15.95
C CYS A 178 4.21 25.06 -16.13
N LYS A 179 4.81 25.12 -17.32
CA LYS A 179 6.10 24.46 -17.62
C LYS A 179 7.32 25.38 -17.55
N CYS A 180 7.19 26.56 -16.94
CA CYS A 180 8.36 27.43 -16.71
C CYS A 180 9.31 26.76 -15.68
N GLY A 181 10.62 26.81 -15.91
CA GLY A 181 11.65 26.32 -14.99
C GLY A 181 12.34 27.42 -14.19
N LEU A 182 13.09 27.04 -13.16
CA LEU A 182 14.06 27.91 -12.48
C LEU A 182 15.45 27.30 -12.66
N SER A 183 16.49 28.14 -12.69
CA SER A 183 17.88 27.69 -12.61
C SER A 183 18.61 28.48 -11.54
N SER A 184 19.41 27.81 -10.71
CA SER A 184 20.34 28.46 -9.79
C SER A 184 21.43 29.21 -10.57
N THR A 185 21.88 30.34 -10.02
CA THR A 185 22.86 31.23 -10.64
C THR A 185 23.52 32.15 -9.60
N ASP A 186 24.73 32.62 -9.89
CA ASP A 186 25.45 33.67 -9.19
C ASP A 186 25.26 35.06 -9.82
N ASP A 187 24.49 35.17 -10.91
CA ASP A 187 24.20 36.44 -11.57
C ASP A 187 23.54 37.43 -10.60
N PRO A 188 23.82 38.74 -10.71
CA PRO A 188 23.23 39.75 -9.85
C PRO A 188 21.70 39.81 -10.00
N ALA A 189 21.01 40.15 -8.91
CA ALA A 189 19.57 40.30 -8.92
C ALA A 189 19.13 41.42 -9.89
N THR A 190 18.09 41.14 -10.68
CA THR A 190 17.48 42.11 -11.60
C THR A 190 16.33 42.86 -10.92
N PRO A 191 15.92 44.02 -11.46
CA PRO A 191 14.65 44.64 -11.10
C PRO A 191 13.48 43.66 -11.31
N VAL A 192 12.50 43.71 -10.40
CA VAL A 192 11.27 42.91 -10.52
C VAL A 192 10.33 43.59 -11.53
N PRO A 193 9.87 42.88 -12.59
CA PRO A 193 8.87 43.44 -13.50
C PRO A 193 7.57 43.77 -12.77
N SER A 194 6.88 44.83 -13.18
CA SER A 194 5.58 45.20 -12.60
C SER A 194 4.57 44.04 -12.68
N SER A 195 3.91 43.74 -11.56
CA SER A 195 2.83 42.76 -11.46
C SER A 195 1.49 43.45 -11.19
N THR A 196 0.40 42.74 -11.52
CA THR A 196 -0.97 43.14 -11.26
C THR A 196 -1.72 41.99 -10.58
N ASP A 197 -2.94 42.24 -10.08
CA ASP A 197 -3.74 41.17 -9.46
C ASP A 197 -4.04 39.98 -10.39
N LYS A 198 -3.97 40.19 -11.72
CA LYS A 198 -4.11 39.10 -12.71
C LYS A 198 -2.95 38.11 -12.68
N ASP A 199 -1.86 38.49 -12.03
CA ASP A 199 -0.62 37.73 -11.96
C ASP A 199 -0.55 36.89 -10.69
N ASN A 200 -1.44 37.13 -9.73
CA ASN A 200 -1.59 36.34 -8.51
C ASN A 200 -1.75 34.83 -8.82
N PRO A 201 -1.30 33.93 -7.94
CA PRO A 201 -1.47 32.51 -8.14
C PRO A 201 -2.92 32.08 -8.30
N GLN A 202 -3.15 31.12 -9.18
CA GLN A 202 -4.45 30.50 -9.33
C GLN A 202 -4.84 29.75 -8.04
N PRO A 203 -6.15 29.68 -7.72
CA PRO A 203 -6.62 29.06 -6.48
C PRO A 203 -6.06 27.66 -6.27
N GLY A 204 -5.42 27.44 -5.12
CA GLY A 204 -4.81 26.17 -4.75
C GLY A 204 -3.34 25.99 -5.16
N LEU A 205 -2.72 27.00 -5.78
CA LEU A 205 -1.30 27.00 -6.18
C LEU A 205 -0.49 28.11 -5.51
N GLU A 206 -1.02 28.76 -4.46
CA GLU A 206 -0.40 29.90 -3.78
C GLU A 206 0.82 29.53 -2.93
N ASN A 207 1.17 28.25 -2.83
CA ASN A 207 2.18 27.75 -1.91
C ASN A 207 3.44 27.28 -2.65
N ASN A 208 4.54 27.13 -1.89
CA ASN A 208 5.79 26.58 -2.41
C ASN A 208 6.00 25.14 -1.90
N PRO A 209 5.77 24.10 -2.73
CA PRO A 209 5.95 22.71 -2.34
C PRO A 209 7.39 22.35 -1.94
N GLY A 210 8.39 23.09 -2.42
CA GLY A 210 9.78 22.95 -1.99
C GLY A 210 10.04 23.35 -0.53
N LYS A 211 9.15 24.19 0.03
CA LYS A 211 9.23 24.69 1.40
C LYS A 211 8.29 23.95 2.35
N ASP A 212 7.06 23.67 1.93
CA ASP A 212 6.01 23.13 2.80
C ASP A 212 5.62 21.67 2.51
N ALA A 213 6.25 21.04 1.51
CA ALA A 213 5.95 19.67 1.07
C ALA A 213 4.48 19.45 0.66
N LYS A 214 3.74 20.49 0.25
CA LYS A 214 2.35 20.38 -0.23
C LYS A 214 2.29 20.67 -1.72
N LEU A 215 1.93 19.68 -2.53
CA LEU A 215 1.76 19.92 -3.97
C LEU A 215 0.60 20.89 -4.28
N PHE A 216 -0.36 21.02 -3.38
CA PHE A 216 -1.46 21.97 -3.49
C PHE A 216 -1.65 22.71 -2.17
N SER A 217 -1.96 24.00 -2.27
CA SER A 217 -2.17 24.90 -1.14
C SER A 217 -3.43 24.55 -0.34
N ASP A 218 -3.43 24.85 0.96
CA ASP A 218 -4.62 24.72 1.81
C ASP A 218 -5.74 25.71 1.43
N LYS A 219 -5.45 26.70 0.58
CA LYS A 219 -6.46 27.59 -0.02
C LYS A 219 -7.18 26.98 -1.23
N HIS A 220 -6.83 25.75 -1.62
CA HIS A 220 -7.48 25.04 -2.72
C HIS A 220 -9.02 24.98 -2.50
N PRO A 221 -9.86 25.13 -3.53
CA PRO A 221 -11.33 25.13 -3.39
C PRO A 221 -11.90 23.92 -2.65
N TYR A 222 -11.27 22.74 -2.77
CA TYR A 222 -11.64 21.55 -2.01
C TYR A 222 -11.56 21.71 -0.49
N GLN A 223 -10.72 22.61 0.01
CA GLN A 223 -10.57 22.94 1.43
C GLN A 223 -11.31 24.24 1.78
N LYS A 224 -11.09 25.30 1.00
CA LYS A 224 -11.65 26.64 1.25
C LYS A 224 -13.18 26.66 1.15
N GLU A 225 -13.74 25.92 0.20
CA GLU A 225 -15.18 25.81 -0.04
C GLU A 225 -15.70 24.42 0.37
N ALA A 226 -15.07 23.81 1.36
CA ALA A 226 -15.42 22.47 1.79
C ALA A 226 -16.80 22.42 2.46
N HIS A 227 -17.48 21.28 2.35
CA HIS A 227 -18.75 21.05 3.05
C HIS A 227 -18.55 21.01 4.55
N LYS A 228 -19.60 21.35 5.32
CA LYS A 228 -19.60 21.24 6.78
C LYS A 228 -19.21 19.81 7.20
N GLY A 229 -18.26 19.71 8.13
CA GLY A 229 -17.74 18.42 8.61
C GLY A 229 -16.50 17.91 7.84
N SER A 230 -16.13 18.52 6.71
CA SER A 230 -15.01 18.06 5.88
C SER A 230 -13.68 17.98 6.65
N LYS A 231 -13.27 19.07 7.30
CA LYS A 231 -12.03 19.11 8.09
C LYS A 231 -12.00 17.99 9.14
N LYS A 232 -13.08 17.82 9.91
CA LYS A 232 -13.18 16.75 10.93
C LYS A 232 -13.10 15.35 10.31
N ALA A 233 -13.72 15.13 9.15
CA ALA A 233 -13.67 13.84 8.45
C ALA A 233 -12.25 13.52 7.95
N VAL A 234 -11.57 14.53 7.37
CA VAL A 234 -10.18 14.43 6.90
C VAL A 234 -9.22 14.22 8.06
N ASP A 235 -9.31 15.02 9.13
CA ASP A 235 -8.47 14.91 10.32
C ASP A 235 -8.60 13.52 10.95
N ARG A 236 -9.82 12.99 11.06
CA ARG A 236 -10.06 11.64 11.61
C ARG A 236 -9.48 10.53 10.73
N LEU A 237 -9.66 10.62 9.40
CA LEU A 237 -9.08 9.64 8.48
C LEU A 237 -7.55 9.66 8.54
N THR A 238 -6.97 10.86 8.51
CA THR A 238 -5.52 11.05 8.45
C THR A 238 -4.85 10.69 9.78
N ALA A 239 -5.46 11.01 10.92
CA ALA A 239 -5.01 10.53 12.23
C ALA A 239 -5.06 9.00 12.33
N ARG A 240 -6.06 8.34 11.75
CA ARG A 240 -6.12 6.87 11.69
C ARG A 240 -5.00 6.28 10.84
N ILE A 241 -4.64 6.93 9.72
CA ILE A 241 -3.49 6.53 8.90
C ILE A 241 -2.19 6.68 9.70
N ASP A 242 -2.01 7.81 10.39
CA ASP A 242 -0.80 8.07 11.19
C ASP A 242 -0.67 7.07 12.35
N GLU A 243 -1.78 6.72 13.02
CA GLU A 243 -1.80 5.66 14.04
C GLU A 243 -1.31 4.33 13.46
N MET A 244 -1.83 3.94 12.29
CA MET A 244 -1.41 2.70 11.63
C MET A 244 0.07 2.73 11.22
N ILE A 245 0.59 3.88 10.77
CA ILE A 245 2.00 4.04 10.39
C ILE A 245 2.90 3.93 11.62
N ALA A 246 2.52 4.55 12.74
CA ALA A 246 3.27 4.52 13.99
C ALA A 246 3.37 3.11 14.61
N GLU A 247 2.40 2.24 14.32
CA GLU A 247 2.39 0.83 14.72
C GLU A 247 3.37 -0.06 13.94
N MET A 248 3.87 0.40 12.79
CA MET A 248 4.68 -0.42 11.89
C MET A 248 6.18 -0.35 12.20
N PRO A 249 6.90 -1.49 12.07
CA PRO A 249 8.31 -1.58 12.42
C PRO A 249 9.20 -0.72 11.51
N ASP A 250 10.38 -0.35 12.03
CA ASP A 250 11.32 0.57 11.35
C ASP A 250 12.07 -0.05 10.18
N ASN A 251 11.99 -1.37 9.99
CA ASN A 251 12.52 -2.07 8.81
C ASN A 251 11.66 -1.88 7.54
N LEU A 252 10.58 -1.08 7.63
CA LEU A 252 9.75 -0.65 6.49
C LEU A 252 10.01 0.83 6.18
N THR A 253 10.09 1.15 4.90
CA THR A 253 10.18 2.53 4.41
C THR A 253 8.88 3.30 4.69
N GLY A 254 8.95 4.64 4.77
CA GLY A 254 7.76 5.47 4.97
C GLY A 254 6.70 5.25 3.89
N GLU A 255 7.12 5.01 2.66
CA GLU A 255 6.23 4.71 1.54
C GLU A 255 5.52 3.35 1.70
N GLU A 256 6.25 2.30 2.11
CA GLU A 256 5.65 1.01 2.45
C GLU A 256 4.65 1.15 3.59
N LYS A 257 4.98 1.90 4.65
CA LYS A 257 4.09 2.14 5.79
C LYS A 257 2.78 2.82 5.35
N MET A 258 2.87 3.87 4.53
CA MET A 258 1.69 4.57 3.98
C MET A 258 0.83 3.65 3.12
N ALA A 259 1.45 2.86 2.23
CA ALA A 259 0.72 1.95 1.35
C ALA A 259 0.02 0.83 2.12
N ILE A 260 0.66 0.28 3.15
CA ILE A 260 0.08 -0.73 4.04
C ILE A 260 -1.05 -0.12 4.88
N ALA A 261 -0.89 1.10 5.41
CA ALA A 261 -1.94 1.78 6.18
C ALA A 261 -3.19 2.01 5.32
N LYS A 262 -3.01 2.44 4.07
CA LYS A 262 -4.11 2.51 3.08
C LYS A 262 -4.78 1.15 2.90
N ASN A 263 -3.99 0.10 2.65
CA ASN A 263 -4.53 -1.24 2.42
C ASN A 263 -5.25 -1.79 3.66
N ASN A 264 -4.78 -1.48 4.87
CA ASN A 264 -5.48 -1.83 6.11
C ASN A 264 -6.88 -1.18 6.18
N LEU A 265 -7.05 0.08 5.79
CA LEU A 265 -8.38 0.71 5.70
C LEU A 265 -9.29 -0.01 4.69
N GLU A 266 -8.75 -0.44 3.56
CA GLU A 266 -9.50 -1.21 2.55
C GLU A 266 -9.90 -2.60 3.08
N ILE A 267 -9.02 -3.25 3.83
CA ILE A 267 -9.28 -4.54 4.48
C ILE A 267 -10.34 -4.40 5.56
N GLU A 268 -10.24 -3.38 6.45
CA GLU A 268 -11.26 -3.08 7.47
C GLU A 268 -12.64 -2.93 6.83
N LYS A 269 -12.73 -2.14 5.76
CA LYS A 269 -13.97 -1.96 4.99
C LYS A 269 -14.48 -3.24 4.34
N ALA A 270 -13.60 -4.02 3.72
CA ALA A 270 -13.97 -5.25 3.03
C ALA A 270 -14.42 -6.36 4.00
N LEU A 271 -13.78 -6.45 5.17
CA LEU A 271 -14.14 -7.37 6.23
C LEU A 271 -15.26 -6.85 7.12
N LYS A 272 -15.60 -5.56 7.10
CA LYS A 272 -16.52 -4.93 8.05
C LYS A 272 -16.09 -5.16 9.51
N ILE A 273 -14.78 -5.04 9.76
CA ILE A 273 -14.17 -5.11 11.10
C ILE A 273 -13.18 -3.97 11.25
N THR A 274 -12.90 -3.56 12.49
CA THR A 274 -11.81 -2.65 12.81
C THR A 274 -10.62 -3.46 13.29
N LYS A 275 -9.41 -3.20 12.79
CA LYS A 275 -8.22 -3.90 13.31
C LYS A 275 -7.92 -3.47 14.74
N GLY A 276 -7.50 -4.41 15.57
CA GLY A 276 -6.94 -4.14 16.88
C GLY A 276 -5.49 -3.67 16.79
N LYS A 277 -4.77 -3.71 17.91
CA LYS A 277 -3.33 -3.49 17.93
C LYS A 277 -2.59 -4.64 17.22
N PRO A 278 -1.41 -4.37 16.62
CA PRO A 278 -0.55 -5.41 16.05
C PRO A 278 -0.34 -6.55 17.04
N MET A 279 -0.37 -7.78 16.53
CA MET A 279 -0.09 -8.97 17.33
C MET A 279 1.39 -9.31 17.22
N ASP A 280 2.00 -9.69 18.34
CA ASP A 280 3.29 -10.37 18.31
C ASP A 280 3.13 -11.79 17.72
N VAL A 281 4.26 -12.47 17.50
CA VAL A 281 4.27 -13.84 16.96
C VAL A 281 3.43 -14.78 17.81
N ASP A 282 3.50 -14.68 19.14
CA ASP A 282 2.77 -15.56 20.05
C ASP A 282 1.24 -15.42 19.94
N LYS A 283 0.75 -14.19 19.75
CA LYS A 283 -0.68 -13.89 19.57
C LYS A 283 -1.15 -14.15 18.13
N ALA A 284 -0.28 -13.92 17.15
CA ALA A 284 -0.60 -14.13 15.75
C ALA A 284 -0.59 -15.62 15.38
N ASP A 285 0.33 -16.39 15.96
CA ASP A 285 0.55 -17.83 15.74
C ASP A 285 -0.07 -18.70 16.86
N LYS A 286 0.50 -19.87 17.18
CA LYS A 286 -0.06 -20.91 18.06
C LYS A 286 -1.37 -21.49 17.52
N GLN A 287 -1.38 -21.79 16.22
CA GLN A 287 -2.56 -22.30 15.50
C GLN A 287 -3.74 -21.30 15.45
N ASN A 288 -3.58 -20.06 15.96
CA ASN A 288 -4.66 -19.06 15.93
C ASN A 288 -5.07 -18.66 14.51
N ALA A 289 -4.20 -18.86 13.50
CA ALA A 289 -4.55 -18.67 12.10
C ALA A 289 -5.48 -19.78 11.56
N ASN A 290 -5.49 -20.97 12.16
CA ASN A 290 -6.31 -22.11 11.74
C ASN A 290 -6.82 -22.92 12.95
N PRO A 291 -7.67 -22.34 13.81
CA PRO A 291 -8.10 -22.96 15.06
C PRO A 291 -8.96 -24.22 14.86
N LYS A 292 -9.47 -24.45 13.64
CA LYS A 292 -10.28 -25.61 13.27
C LYS A 292 -9.45 -26.77 12.71
N PHE A 293 -8.14 -26.60 12.54
CA PHE A 293 -7.25 -27.69 12.15
C PHE A 293 -7.17 -28.74 13.26
N THR A 294 -7.24 -30.01 12.87
CA THR A 294 -7.00 -31.14 13.76
C THR A 294 -6.29 -32.24 12.99
N GLU A 295 -5.45 -33.01 13.69
CA GLU A 295 -4.76 -34.17 13.10
C GLU A 295 -5.78 -35.24 12.70
N LYS A 296 -5.56 -35.91 11.56
CA LYS A 296 -6.45 -36.97 11.08
C LYS A 296 -6.48 -38.18 12.02
N PHE A 297 -5.37 -38.45 12.68
CA PHE A 297 -5.17 -39.58 13.56
C PHE A 297 -4.78 -39.07 14.95
N ILE A 298 -5.40 -39.64 15.98
CA ILE A 298 -5.08 -39.38 17.39
C ILE A 298 -4.54 -40.65 18.02
N SER A 299 -3.55 -40.50 18.92
CA SER A 299 -2.97 -41.65 19.63
C SER A 299 -4.06 -42.36 20.41
N ASP A 300 -4.17 -43.67 20.21
CA ASP A 300 -5.13 -44.54 20.87
C ASP A 300 -4.51 -45.93 20.97
N PRO A 301 -4.14 -46.40 22.18
CA PRO A 301 -3.57 -47.73 22.38
C PRO A 301 -4.46 -48.88 21.89
N LYS A 302 -5.77 -48.65 21.72
CA LYS A 302 -6.73 -49.61 21.17
C LYS A 302 -7.12 -49.30 19.72
N GLY A 303 -6.45 -48.32 19.12
CA GLY A 303 -6.73 -47.84 17.79
C GLY A 303 -6.51 -48.88 16.69
N ALA A 304 -7.31 -48.73 15.62
CA ALA A 304 -7.30 -49.60 14.45
C ALA A 304 -6.13 -49.30 13.50
N TYR A 305 -5.50 -48.13 13.60
CA TYR A 305 -4.38 -47.71 12.76
C TYR A 305 -3.07 -47.92 13.52
N ILE A 306 -2.01 -48.32 12.83
CA ILE A 306 -0.68 -48.56 13.42
C ILE A 306 0.37 -47.80 12.60
N ASP A 307 1.19 -46.98 13.27
CA ASP A 307 2.41 -46.45 12.67
C ASP A 307 3.38 -47.61 12.43
N ARG A 308 3.77 -47.81 11.17
CA ARG A 308 4.59 -48.97 10.78
C ARG A 308 5.99 -48.96 11.41
N ARG A 309 6.50 -47.77 11.75
CA ARG A 309 7.85 -47.53 12.29
C ARG A 309 7.85 -47.57 13.81
N THR A 310 6.95 -46.85 14.49
CA THR A 310 6.92 -46.77 15.96
C THR A 310 6.07 -47.86 16.61
N LYS A 311 5.21 -48.53 15.83
CA LYS A 311 4.18 -49.48 16.30
C LYS A 311 3.13 -48.86 17.21
N GLU A 312 3.11 -47.54 17.34
CA GLU A 312 2.06 -46.82 18.07
C GLU A 312 0.72 -46.99 17.35
N ARG A 313 -0.34 -47.09 18.15
CA ARG A 313 -1.71 -47.24 17.66
C ARG A 313 -2.44 -45.89 17.67
N PHE A 314 -3.33 -45.74 16.69
CA PHE A 314 -4.09 -44.53 16.46
C PHE A 314 -5.53 -44.84 16.06
N SER A 315 -6.42 -43.90 16.37
CA SER A 315 -7.81 -43.88 15.91
C SER A 315 -8.05 -42.68 15.00
N LEU A 316 -9.08 -42.76 14.13
CA LEU A 316 -9.53 -41.59 13.39
C LEU A 316 -10.03 -40.53 14.36
N ASN A 317 -9.59 -39.30 14.16
CA ASN A 317 -10.06 -38.18 14.96
C ASN A 317 -11.50 -37.81 14.55
N PRO A 318 -12.49 -37.89 15.45
CA PRO A 318 -13.88 -37.55 15.12
C PRO A 318 -14.05 -36.07 14.76
N ASN A 319 -13.11 -35.21 15.18
CA ASN A 319 -13.09 -33.78 14.87
C ASN A 319 -12.28 -33.45 13.60
N TYR A 320 -11.79 -34.45 12.87
CA TYR A 320 -11.04 -34.23 11.64
C TYR A 320 -11.92 -33.63 10.55
N ASN A 321 -11.49 -32.50 10.01
CA ASN A 321 -12.09 -31.90 8.84
C ASN A 321 -11.01 -31.58 7.80
N GLU A 322 -11.00 -32.36 6.72
CA GLU A 322 -10.02 -32.25 5.66
C GLU A 322 -9.92 -30.83 5.08
N GLN A 323 -11.02 -30.07 5.05
CA GLN A 323 -11.04 -28.70 4.53
C GLN A 323 -10.02 -27.79 5.24
N TYR A 324 -9.76 -28.02 6.52
CA TYR A 324 -8.81 -27.25 7.33
C TYR A 324 -7.40 -27.85 7.36
N SER A 325 -7.23 -29.04 6.80
CA SER A 325 -5.93 -29.71 6.64
C SER A 325 -5.25 -29.38 5.30
N VAL A 326 -6.01 -28.86 4.33
CA VAL A 326 -5.52 -28.51 2.97
C VAL A 326 -5.75 -27.05 2.61
N ASN A 327 -5.70 -26.15 3.61
CA ASN A 327 -5.90 -24.70 3.47
C ASN A 327 -4.65 -23.88 3.84
N CYS A 328 -3.45 -24.46 3.76
CA CYS A 328 -2.19 -23.80 4.16
C CYS A 328 -1.96 -22.47 3.41
N GLN A 329 -2.43 -22.37 2.16
CA GLN A 329 -2.44 -21.14 1.33
C GLN A 329 -3.25 -19.98 1.93
N THR A 330 -4.08 -20.25 2.95
CA THR A 330 -4.84 -19.24 3.71
C THR A 330 -4.19 -18.92 5.05
N CYS A 331 -3.50 -19.91 5.63
CA CYS A 331 -2.97 -19.81 6.98
C CYS A 331 -1.81 -18.82 7.04
N ALA A 332 -0.95 -18.81 6.01
CA ALA A 332 0.12 -17.82 5.86
C ALA A 332 -0.39 -16.37 5.75
N PRO A 333 -1.35 -16.03 4.85
CA PRO A 333 -1.88 -14.67 4.82
C PRO A 333 -2.74 -14.32 6.05
N ALA A 334 -3.42 -15.28 6.68
CA ALA A 334 -4.10 -15.04 7.95
C ALA A 334 -3.11 -14.63 9.04
N TYR A 335 -2.00 -15.35 9.20
CA TYR A 335 -0.92 -15.00 10.12
C TYR A 335 -0.39 -13.58 9.86
N ALA A 336 -0.09 -13.24 8.61
CA ALA A 336 0.41 -11.92 8.24
C ALA A 336 -0.59 -10.78 8.53
N LEU A 337 -1.89 -11.01 8.31
CA LEU A 337 -2.92 -10.03 8.68
C LEU A 337 -3.10 -9.93 10.20
N ARG A 338 -2.94 -11.03 10.94
CA ARG A 338 -2.94 -11.02 12.41
C ARG A 338 -1.79 -10.18 12.99
N LEU A 339 -0.60 -10.28 12.41
CA LEU A 339 0.52 -9.38 12.77
C LEU A 339 0.15 -7.90 12.56
N ARG A 340 -0.70 -7.58 11.57
CA ARG A 340 -1.24 -6.22 11.35
C ARG A 340 -2.40 -5.87 12.30
N GLY A 341 -2.85 -6.78 13.16
CA GLY A 341 -3.91 -6.57 14.14
C GLY A 341 -5.31 -7.02 13.69
N PHE A 342 -5.43 -7.73 12.55
CA PHE A 342 -6.71 -8.29 12.12
C PHE A 342 -6.96 -9.65 12.79
N GLY A 343 -8.05 -9.78 13.54
CA GLY A 343 -8.46 -11.02 14.21
C GLY A 343 -9.01 -12.11 13.30
N VAL A 344 -8.50 -12.25 12.08
CA VAL A 344 -9.01 -13.21 11.09
C VAL A 344 -8.48 -14.63 11.31
N THR A 345 -9.22 -15.62 10.80
CA THR A 345 -8.79 -17.02 10.74
C THR A 345 -9.01 -17.61 9.35
N ALA A 346 -8.26 -18.65 9.00
CA ALA A 346 -8.36 -19.33 7.72
C ALA A 346 -9.70 -20.07 7.57
N LYS A 347 -10.36 -19.91 6.42
CA LYS A 347 -11.47 -20.78 6.03
C LYS A 347 -10.99 -22.15 5.57
N GLY A 348 -11.87 -23.13 5.68
CA GLY A 348 -11.69 -24.45 5.09
C GLY A 348 -11.81 -24.40 3.57
N LYS A 349 -11.00 -25.19 2.86
CA LYS A 349 -11.05 -25.30 1.39
C LYS A 349 -12.30 -26.07 0.95
N THR A 350 -13.11 -25.46 0.09
CA THR A 350 -14.27 -26.10 -0.56
C THR A 350 -14.14 -26.08 -2.09
N PRO A 351 -14.80 -27.01 -2.82
CA PRO A 351 -14.82 -26.98 -4.28
C PRO A 351 -15.36 -25.66 -4.84
N GLY A 352 -14.74 -25.15 -5.90
CA GLY A 352 -15.09 -23.88 -6.54
C GLY A 352 -14.68 -22.62 -5.76
N SER A 353 -14.08 -22.77 -4.57
CA SER A 353 -13.64 -21.64 -3.77
C SER A 353 -12.33 -21.02 -4.28
N LYS A 354 -12.07 -19.76 -3.88
CA LYS A 354 -10.75 -19.14 -4.11
C LYS A 354 -9.61 -19.92 -3.45
N LEU A 355 -9.91 -20.71 -2.42
CA LEU A 355 -8.91 -21.55 -1.77
C LEU A 355 -8.47 -22.71 -2.65
N GLU A 356 -9.39 -23.32 -3.41
CA GLU A 356 -9.04 -24.33 -4.40
C GLU A 356 -8.17 -23.73 -5.51
N TYR A 357 -8.54 -22.54 -6.01
CA TYR A 357 -7.73 -21.80 -6.97
C TYR A 357 -6.29 -21.55 -6.47
N LEU A 358 -6.15 -21.05 -5.24
CA LEU A 358 -4.83 -20.78 -4.62
C LEU A 358 -4.02 -22.07 -4.39
N SER A 359 -4.70 -23.18 -4.06
CA SER A 359 -4.07 -24.49 -3.84
C SER A 359 -3.35 -25.03 -5.10
N ASN A 360 -3.78 -24.60 -6.29
CA ASN A 360 -3.23 -25.04 -7.57
C ASN A 360 -1.95 -24.27 -7.98
N GLY A 361 -1.08 -24.01 -7.01
CA GLY A 361 0.23 -23.37 -7.23
C GLY A 361 0.17 -21.86 -7.38
N ARG A 362 -0.79 -21.19 -6.73
CA ARG A 362 -1.04 -19.75 -6.84
C ARG A 362 -1.04 -19.01 -5.50
N ALA A 363 -0.43 -19.60 -4.46
CA ALA A 363 -0.46 -19.08 -3.08
C ALA A 363 -0.05 -17.60 -2.98
N PHE A 364 0.95 -17.17 -3.75
CA PHE A 364 1.46 -15.80 -3.73
C PHE A 364 0.55 -14.74 -4.40
N GLU A 365 -0.47 -15.14 -5.15
CA GLU A 365 -1.33 -14.19 -5.88
C GLU A 365 -2.19 -13.31 -4.96
N VAL A 366 -2.25 -13.64 -3.66
CA VAL A 366 -2.90 -12.81 -2.64
C VAL A 366 -2.12 -11.55 -2.30
N TRP A 367 -0.88 -11.41 -2.78
CA TRP A 367 -0.01 -10.27 -2.50
C TRP A 367 0.24 -9.39 -3.74
N LYS A 368 0.31 -8.09 -3.50
CA LYS A 368 0.66 -7.05 -4.49
C LYS A 368 1.82 -6.21 -3.98
N ASN A 369 2.58 -5.64 -4.90
CA ASN A 369 3.54 -4.58 -4.58
C ASN A 369 2.79 -3.33 -4.10
N ILE A 370 3.50 -2.39 -3.48
CA ILE A 370 2.93 -1.15 -2.92
C ILE A 370 2.30 -0.22 -3.98
N ASP A 371 2.67 -0.40 -5.25
CA ASP A 371 2.08 0.27 -6.41
C ASP A 371 0.82 -0.44 -6.96
N GLY A 372 0.44 -1.58 -6.36
CA GLY A 372 -0.70 -2.40 -6.74
C GLY A 372 -0.42 -3.43 -7.85
N THR A 373 0.81 -3.49 -8.39
CA THR A 373 1.18 -4.49 -9.39
C THR A 373 1.29 -5.89 -8.75
N PRO A 374 1.09 -6.98 -9.52
CA PRO A 374 1.26 -8.34 -9.01
C PRO A 374 2.66 -8.57 -8.42
N ALA A 375 2.74 -9.06 -7.19
CA ALA A 375 4.01 -9.42 -6.57
C ALA A 375 4.53 -10.76 -7.14
N LYS A 376 5.86 -10.92 -7.19
CA LYS A 376 6.51 -12.15 -7.61
C LYS A 376 7.41 -12.68 -6.51
N HIS A 377 7.35 -13.99 -6.26
CA HIS A 377 8.23 -14.67 -5.34
C HIS A 377 9.59 -14.94 -5.98
N THR A 378 10.62 -15.12 -5.16
CA THR A 378 11.89 -15.69 -5.60
C THR A 378 11.69 -17.20 -5.79
N SER A 379 11.76 -17.66 -7.04
CA SER A 379 11.58 -19.06 -7.43
C SER A 379 12.75 -19.93 -6.98
N ILE A 380 12.46 -21.11 -6.42
CA ILE A 380 13.51 -22.12 -6.11
C ILE A 380 14.25 -22.54 -7.38
N ASN A 381 13.52 -22.68 -8.50
CA ASN A 381 14.09 -23.17 -9.74
C ASN A 381 15.01 -22.15 -10.39
N ASP A 382 14.63 -20.87 -10.32
CA ASP A 382 15.43 -19.77 -10.88
C ASP A 382 16.69 -19.60 -10.04
N TRP A 383 16.56 -19.63 -8.70
CA TRP A 383 17.70 -19.60 -7.78
C TRP A 383 18.66 -20.78 -7.98
N LEU A 384 18.13 -22.00 -8.19
CA LEU A 384 18.95 -23.17 -8.51
C LEU A 384 19.73 -22.96 -9.82
N ALA A 385 19.08 -22.43 -10.85
CA ALA A 385 19.70 -22.16 -12.15
C ALA A 385 20.82 -21.12 -12.02
N ASP A 386 20.56 -20.02 -11.32
CA ASP A 386 21.53 -18.95 -11.06
C ASP A 386 22.76 -19.45 -10.29
N LYS A 387 22.57 -20.40 -9.37
CA LYS A 387 23.64 -21.05 -8.60
C LYS A 387 24.36 -22.19 -9.35
N GLY A 388 23.90 -22.57 -10.54
CA GLY A 388 24.40 -23.74 -11.26
C GLY A 388 24.09 -25.08 -10.57
N TYR A 389 23.08 -25.11 -9.69
CA TYR A 389 22.67 -26.30 -8.95
C TYR A 389 21.56 -27.05 -9.68
N LYS A 390 21.69 -28.38 -9.75
CA LYS A 390 20.69 -29.23 -10.43
C LYS A 390 19.47 -29.62 -9.59
N LYS A 391 19.61 -29.64 -8.26
CA LYS A 391 18.58 -30.11 -7.33
C LYS A 391 18.73 -29.49 -5.95
N MET A 392 17.65 -29.42 -5.18
CA MET A 392 17.71 -29.04 -3.77
C MET A 392 18.34 -30.15 -2.91
N THR A 393 19.04 -29.72 -1.87
CA THR A 393 19.54 -30.53 -0.75
C THR A 393 19.26 -29.76 0.53
N SER A 394 19.36 -30.39 1.70
CA SER A 394 19.18 -29.70 2.98
C SER A 394 20.09 -28.47 3.11
N LYS A 395 21.38 -28.60 2.76
CA LYS A 395 22.33 -27.47 2.73
C LYS A 395 21.89 -26.35 1.78
N ARG A 396 21.39 -26.69 0.59
CA ARG A 396 20.91 -25.70 -0.40
C ARG A 396 19.61 -25.03 0.02
N TYR A 397 18.72 -25.72 0.73
CA TYR A 397 17.55 -25.09 1.33
C TYR A 397 17.97 -24.06 2.38
N MET A 398 18.91 -24.41 3.26
CA MET A 398 19.42 -23.47 4.26
C MET A 398 20.09 -22.25 3.60
N GLU A 399 20.87 -22.46 2.54
CA GLU A 399 21.46 -21.38 1.75
C GLU A 399 20.38 -20.47 1.13
N PHE A 400 19.41 -21.06 0.40
CA PHE A 400 18.29 -20.34 -0.19
C PHE A 400 17.50 -19.52 0.84
N PHE A 401 17.19 -20.12 1.99
CA PHE A 401 16.44 -19.45 3.06
C PHE A 401 17.20 -18.27 3.63
N ASN A 402 18.52 -18.39 3.84
CA ASN A 402 19.32 -17.28 4.37
C ASN A 402 19.53 -16.16 3.33
N GLU A 403 19.66 -16.48 2.05
CA GLU A 403 19.84 -15.47 1.01
C GLU A 403 18.56 -14.69 0.73
N VAL A 404 17.42 -15.36 0.63
CA VAL A 404 16.15 -14.69 0.34
C VAL A 404 15.58 -14.02 1.59
N CYS A 405 15.72 -14.62 2.77
CA CYS A 405 15.28 -14.05 4.04
C CYS A 405 16.43 -13.36 4.78
N LYS A 406 17.26 -12.59 4.08
CA LYS A 406 18.44 -11.93 4.67
C LYS A 406 18.10 -10.72 5.55
N ASP A 407 17.04 -10.00 5.20
CA ASP A 407 16.61 -8.79 5.89
C ASP A 407 15.61 -9.14 7.00
N GLU A 408 15.53 -8.32 8.06
CA GLU A 408 14.46 -8.43 9.06
C GLU A 408 13.09 -8.36 8.36
N GLY A 409 12.19 -9.29 8.66
CA GLY A 409 10.84 -9.30 8.09
C GLY A 409 10.14 -10.65 8.11
N VAL A 410 8.95 -10.66 7.52
CA VAL A 410 8.07 -11.83 7.43
C VAL A 410 7.97 -12.31 5.98
N TYR A 411 8.17 -13.60 5.79
CA TYR A 411 8.27 -14.23 4.48
C TYR A 411 7.29 -15.40 4.36
N GLU A 412 6.52 -15.44 3.28
CA GLU A 412 5.76 -16.62 2.89
C GLU A 412 6.67 -17.59 2.12
N LEU A 413 6.72 -18.84 2.59
CA LEU A 413 7.40 -19.96 1.95
C LEU A 413 6.37 -20.89 1.32
N SER A 414 6.47 -21.12 0.02
CA SER A 414 5.80 -22.22 -0.67
C SER A 414 6.82 -23.32 -0.96
N ILE A 415 6.64 -24.50 -0.39
CA ILE A 415 7.58 -25.64 -0.49
C ILE A 415 6.86 -26.93 -0.90
N GLY A 416 7.57 -27.85 -1.56
CA GLY A 416 7.10 -29.21 -1.80
C GLY A 416 7.81 -30.20 -0.88
N TRP A 417 7.13 -31.26 -0.46
CA TRP A 417 7.70 -32.27 0.43
C TRP A 417 8.29 -33.46 -0.34
N LYS A 418 9.32 -34.11 0.23
CA LYS A 418 9.86 -35.39 -0.29
C LYS A 418 8.79 -36.49 -0.39
N SER A 419 7.85 -36.50 0.56
CA SER A 419 6.71 -37.42 0.59
C SER A 419 5.63 -37.10 -0.46
N GLY A 420 5.79 -36.02 -1.22
CA GLY A 420 4.77 -35.49 -2.12
C GLY A 420 3.85 -34.47 -1.43
N GLY A 421 3.16 -33.69 -2.26
CA GLY A 421 2.31 -32.58 -1.80
C GLY A 421 3.06 -31.26 -1.67
N GLY A 422 2.27 -30.21 -1.44
CA GLY A 422 2.74 -28.83 -1.31
C GLY A 422 2.33 -28.23 0.02
N HIS A 423 3.08 -27.22 0.44
CA HIS A 423 2.82 -26.48 1.65
C HIS A 423 3.09 -24.99 1.47
N ALA A 424 2.35 -24.17 2.21
CA ALA A 424 2.55 -22.73 2.30
C ALA A 424 2.61 -22.35 3.79
N THR A 425 3.68 -21.67 4.20
CA THR A 425 3.96 -21.40 5.61
C THR A 425 4.87 -20.18 5.76
N ILE A 426 5.37 -19.90 6.97
CA ILE A 426 6.08 -18.65 7.28
C ILE A 426 7.53 -18.90 7.66
N LEU A 427 8.42 -18.10 7.09
CA LEU A 427 9.77 -17.84 7.60
C LEU A 427 9.80 -16.42 8.14
N GLN A 428 10.34 -16.20 9.34
CA GLN A 428 10.48 -14.86 9.91
C GLN A 428 11.91 -14.61 10.37
N ARG A 429 12.50 -13.55 9.82
CA ARG A 429 13.81 -13.05 10.24
C ARG A 429 13.59 -11.97 11.30
N PHE A 430 14.11 -12.19 12.49
CA PHE A 430 14.03 -11.23 13.59
C PHE A 430 15.21 -10.26 13.57
N LYS A 431 15.07 -9.13 14.29
CA LYS A 431 16.10 -8.09 14.43
C LYS A 431 17.46 -8.60 14.90
N ASN A 432 17.49 -9.66 15.71
CA ASN A 432 18.71 -10.32 16.18
C ASN A 432 19.39 -11.21 15.11
N GLY A 433 18.84 -11.28 13.90
CA GLY A 433 19.31 -12.13 12.81
C GLY A 433 18.81 -13.58 12.85
N GLU A 434 18.02 -13.97 13.84
CA GLU A 434 17.46 -15.33 13.94
C GLU A 434 16.40 -15.57 12.84
N LEU A 435 16.49 -16.70 12.14
CA LEU A 435 15.43 -17.17 11.24
C LEU A 435 14.60 -18.23 11.97
N LYS A 436 13.29 -18.03 12.05
CA LYS A 436 12.37 -19.06 12.53
C LYS A 436 11.44 -19.53 11.43
N TYR A 437 11.15 -20.81 11.48
CA TYR A 437 9.98 -21.39 10.84
C TYR A 437 8.80 -21.24 11.81
N ILE A 438 7.72 -20.62 11.33
CA ILE A 438 6.45 -20.48 12.04
C ILE A 438 5.44 -21.29 11.24
N GLU A 439 4.71 -22.21 11.89
CA GLU A 439 3.71 -23.06 11.26
C GLU A 439 2.28 -22.68 11.66
N PRO A 440 1.58 -21.83 10.90
CA PRO A 440 0.28 -21.33 11.31
C PRO A 440 -0.83 -22.40 11.36
N GLN A 441 -0.65 -23.56 10.73
CA GLN A 441 -1.60 -24.68 10.86
C GLN A 441 -1.43 -25.46 12.16
N LYS A 442 -0.22 -25.51 12.74
CA LYS A 442 0.08 -26.31 13.93
C LYS A 442 1.24 -25.71 14.72
N ASP A 443 0.97 -25.36 15.97
CA ASP A 443 1.94 -24.72 16.87
C ASP A 443 3.27 -25.48 16.93
N ASN A 444 4.34 -24.83 16.49
CA ASN A 444 5.74 -25.30 16.59
C ASN A 444 6.58 -24.39 17.50
N SER A 445 5.93 -23.55 18.33
CA SER A 445 6.59 -22.65 19.26
C SER A 445 7.09 -23.38 20.51
N LYS A 446 7.94 -22.69 21.30
CA LYS A 446 8.50 -23.24 22.53
C LYS A 446 7.39 -23.67 23.50
N GLY A 447 7.39 -24.95 23.88
CA GLY A 447 6.39 -25.58 24.74
C GLY A 447 5.33 -26.39 23.98
N SER A 448 5.33 -26.39 22.64
CA SER A 448 4.28 -27.04 21.84
C SER A 448 4.45 -28.55 21.67
N LYS A 449 5.60 -29.12 22.07
CA LYS A 449 6.06 -30.49 21.76
C LYS A 449 6.44 -30.71 20.29
N ASP A 450 6.27 -29.70 19.45
CA ASP A 450 6.60 -29.69 18.02
C ASP A 450 7.74 -28.71 17.71
N GLU A 451 8.53 -28.28 18.70
CA GLU A 451 9.68 -27.35 18.54
C GLU A 451 10.75 -27.87 17.58
N TRP A 452 10.82 -29.19 17.42
CA TRP A 452 11.72 -29.85 16.46
C TRP A 452 11.35 -29.56 15.01
N LYS A 453 10.14 -29.05 14.73
CA LYS A 453 9.72 -28.54 13.42
C LYS A 453 10.26 -27.12 13.24
N ASP A 454 11.58 -27.02 13.17
CA ASP A 454 12.31 -25.77 12.97
C ASP A 454 12.71 -25.57 11.50
N VAL A 455 13.58 -24.59 11.22
CA VAL A 455 14.10 -24.36 9.87
C VAL A 455 14.83 -25.58 9.32
N LYS A 456 15.54 -26.34 10.16
CA LYS A 456 16.25 -27.55 9.74
C LYS A 456 15.29 -28.64 9.30
N TYR A 457 14.14 -28.79 9.98
CA TYR A 457 13.08 -29.68 9.53
C TYR A 457 12.62 -29.37 8.10
N LEU A 458 12.42 -28.10 7.75
CA LEU A 458 12.07 -27.70 6.38
C LEU A 458 13.17 -28.10 5.38
N CYS A 459 14.44 -27.84 5.70
CA CYS A 459 15.58 -28.20 4.86
C CYS A 459 15.68 -29.72 4.63
N ASP A 460 15.46 -30.51 5.67
CA ASP A 460 15.60 -31.96 5.63
C ASP A 460 14.43 -32.67 4.95
N ASN A 461 13.23 -32.08 4.95
CA ASN A 461 12.01 -32.68 4.40
C ASN A 461 11.56 -32.07 3.06
N GLY A 462 12.14 -30.94 2.65
CA GLY A 462 11.91 -30.33 1.35
C GLY A 462 12.32 -31.24 0.18
N ALA A 463 11.50 -31.26 -0.86
CA ALA A 463 11.69 -32.09 -2.05
C ALA A 463 13.00 -31.73 -2.79
N SER A 464 13.69 -32.73 -3.34
CA SER A 464 14.91 -32.47 -4.14
C SER A 464 14.61 -31.77 -5.46
N SER A 465 13.42 -32.00 -6.02
CA SER A 465 12.93 -31.38 -7.25
C SER A 465 11.77 -30.45 -6.89
N SER A 466 11.70 -29.29 -7.54
CA SER A 466 10.75 -28.25 -7.20
C SER A 466 9.91 -27.83 -8.41
N HIS A 467 8.64 -27.53 -8.16
CA HIS A 467 7.75 -26.92 -9.16
C HIS A 467 7.94 -25.40 -9.18
N ARG A 468 7.72 -24.74 -10.31
CA ARG A 468 7.92 -23.28 -10.48
C ARG A 468 7.09 -22.40 -9.52
N CYS A 469 6.02 -22.95 -8.94
CA CYS A 469 5.18 -22.25 -7.96
C CYS A 469 5.76 -22.23 -6.53
N ARG A 470 6.95 -22.80 -6.33
CA ARG A 470 7.62 -22.88 -5.03
C ARG A 470 8.72 -21.83 -4.91
N GLY A 471 8.91 -21.32 -3.71
CA GLY A 471 9.84 -20.24 -3.42
C GLY A 471 9.41 -19.41 -2.23
N ILE A 472 9.95 -18.21 -2.15
CA ILE A 472 9.81 -17.33 -0.99
C ILE A 472 9.43 -15.92 -1.45
N MET A 473 8.53 -15.27 -0.71
CA MET A 473 8.20 -13.87 -0.89
C MET A 473 8.25 -13.14 0.45
N ARG A 474 8.90 -11.98 0.53
CA ARG A 474 8.73 -11.06 1.67
C ARG A 474 7.34 -10.42 1.58
N ILE A 475 6.52 -10.58 2.63
CA ILE A 475 5.08 -10.24 2.63
C ILE A 475 4.70 -9.16 3.65
N ASP A 476 5.52 -8.90 4.66
CA ASP A 476 5.32 -7.77 5.58
C ASP A 476 5.33 -6.42 4.85
N ASN A 477 6.08 -6.33 3.75
CA ASN A 477 6.16 -5.15 2.88
C ASN A 477 5.26 -5.21 1.62
N LYS A 478 4.21 -6.02 1.64
CA LYS A 478 3.27 -6.18 0.52
C LYS A 478 1.86 -5.77 0.89
N LEU A 479 1.07 -5.44 -0.12
CA LEU A 479 -0.37 -5.22 0.03
C LEU A 479 -1.09 -6.56 -0.08
N PHE A 480 -2.09 -6.79 0.77
CA PHE A 480 -3.01 -7.90 0.58
C PHE A 480 -4.04 -7.53 -0.48
N ASP A 481 -4.22 -8.38 -1.48
CA ASP A 481 -5.24 -8.19 -2.50
C ASP A 481 -6.64 -8.46 -1.92
N ILE A 482 -7.38 -7.38 -1.68
CA ILE A 482 -8.76 -7.41 -1.16
C ILE A 482 -9.71 -8.28 -2.00
N SER A 483 -9.37 -8.61 -3.24
CA SER A 483 -10.14 -9.58 -4.02
C SER A 483 -10.20 -10.94 -3.31
N PHE A 484 -9.16 -11.34 -2.57
CA PHE A 484 -9.10 -12.61 -1.85
C PHE A 484 -9.67 -12.55 -0.42
N VAL A 485 -10.23 -11.43 0.03
CA VAL A 485 -10.74 -11.28 1.41
C VAL A 485 -11.74 -12.37 1.85
N SER A 486 -12.45 -12.98 0.89
CA SER A 486 -13.41 -14.06 1.14
C SER A 486 -12.80 -15.34 1.71
N ILE A 487 -11.47 -15.48 1.69
CA ILE A 487 -10.75 -16.65 2.20
C ILE A 487 -10.66 -16.69 3.73
N PHE A 488 -11.09 -15.64 4.43
CA PHE A 488 -11.03 -15.56 5.89
C PHE A 488 -12.42 -15.70 6.54
N ASP A 489 -12.42 -16.30 7.73
CA ASP A 489 -13.44 -16.16 8.76
C ASP A 489 -13.10 -14.93 9.63
N LYS A 490 -14.12 -14.36 10.28
CA LYS A 490 -14.04 -13.11 11.04
C LYS A 490 -14.30 -13.33 12.51
#